data_AF-A0A1H1UP28-F1
#
_entry.id   AF-A0A1H1UP28-F1
#
_cell.length_a   1.000
_cell.length_b   1.000
_cell.length_c   1.000
_cell.angle_alpha   90.00
_cell.angle_beta   90.00
_cell.angle_gamma   90.00
#
_symmetry.space_group_name_H-M   'P 1'
#
loop_
_entity.id
_entity.type
_entity.pdbx_description
1 polymer ?
#
loop_
_entity_poly.entity_id
_entity_poly.type
_entity_poly.pdbx_seq_one_letter_code
_entity_poly.pdbx_strand_id
1 'polypeptide(L)' 'MVDQRVLAEWVEATCAAQGVPVRVTDPGVLARVGVLMGAAQGTDGRGSGRSTAAAS' A
#
# COMPACT_ATOMS: atom_id res chain seq x y z
N MET A 1 -1.59 7.08 6.86
CA MET A 1 -1.24 6.60 5.50
C MET A 1 0.12 7.17 5.13
N VAL A 2 1.10 6.32 4.80
CA VAL A 2 2.44 6.78 4.37
C VAL A 2 2.33 7.37 2.96
N ASP A 3 3.00 8.50 2.73
CA ASP A 3 3.07 9.12 1.41
C ASP A 3 3.80 8.18 0.43
N GLN A 4 3.19 7.92 -0.73
CA GLN A 4 3.72 6.94 -1.68
C GLN A 4 5.03 7.39 -2.32
N ARG A 5 5.25 8.69 -2.49
CA ARG A 5 6.49 9.23 -3.07
C ARG A 5 7.64 9.07 -2.08
N VAL A 6 7.39 9.40 -0.81
CA VAL A 6 8.37 9.19 0.27
C VAL A 6 8.75 7.71 0.39
N LEU A 7 7.77 6.80 0.27
CA LEU A 7 8.05 5.37 0.30
C LEU A 7 8.87 4.91 -0.91
N ALA A 8 8.57 5.41 -2.11
CA ALA A 8 9.32 5.08 -3.32
C ALA A 8 10.79 5.54 -3.23
N GLU A 9 11.03 6.76 -2.75
CA GLU A 9 12.38 7.29 -2.53
C GLU A 9 13.16 6.44 -1.51
N TRP A 10 12.51 6.03 -0.43
CA TRP A 10 13.12 5.16 0.57
C TRP A 10 13.48 3.77 -0.01
N VAL A 11 12.60 3.18 -0.82
CA VAL A 11 12.88 1.91 -1.50
C VAL A 11 14.09 2.04 -2.43
N GLU A 12 14.10 3.06 -3.30
CA GLU A 12 15.22 3.27 -4.24
C GLU A 12 16.54 3.48 -3.51
N ALA A 13 16.55 4.31 -2.46
CA ALA A 13 17.75 4.57 -1.66
C ALA A 13 18.25 3.31 -0.93
N THR A 14 17.35 2.52 -0.37
CA THR A 14 17.70 1.30 0.37
C THR A 14 18.27 0.22 -0.56
N CYS A 15 17.65 0.01 -1.71
CA CYS A 15 18.14 -0.94 -2.71
C CYS A 15 19.50 -0.50 -3.30
N ALA A 16 19.68 0.81 -3.54
CA ALA A 16 20.97 1.36 -3.95
C ALA A 16 22.08 1.12 -2.90
N ALA A 17 21.78 1.29 -1.61
CA ALA A 17 22.74 1.03 -0.53
C ALA A 17 23.15 -0.46 -0.43
N GLN A 18 22.33 -1.37 -0.95
CA GLN A 18 22.62 -2.81 -1.02
C GLN A 18 23.36 -3.22 -2.30
N GLY A 19 23.67 -2.28 -3.20
CA GLY A 19 24.31 -2.55 -4.48
C GLY A 19 23.37 -3.04 -5.58
N VAL A 20 22.05 -2.94 -5.38
CA VAL A 20 21.03 -3.37 -6.35
C VAL A 20 20.14 -2.16 -6.70
N PRO A 21 20.60 -1.23 -7.56
CA PRO A 21 19.82 -0.04 -7.88
C PRO A 21 18.53 -0.42 -8.62
N VAL A 22 17.41 0.15 -8.17
CA VAL A 22 16.08 -0.05 -8.76
C VAL A 22 15.44 1.31 -9.08
N ARG A 23 14.38 1.28 -9.89
CA ARG A 23 13.54 2.45 -10.17
C ARG A 23 12.07 2.11 -9.93
N VAL A 24 11.38 2.91 -9.14
CA VAL A 24 9.94 2.81 -8.92
C VAL A 24 9.22 3.68 -9.97
N THR A 25 8.61 3.04 -10.95
CA THR A 25 7.86 3.72 -12.02
C THR A 25 6.44 4.12 -11.59
N ASP A 26 5.81 3.31 -10.74
CA ASP A 26 4.52 3.60 -10.11
C ASP A 26 4.58 3.36 -8.60
N PRO A 27 4.59 4.43 -7.77
CA PRO A 27 4.60 4.29 -6.33
C PRO A 27 3.34 3.64 -5.74
N GLY A 28 2.21 3.67 -6.47
CA GLY A 28 0.96 3.04 -6.05
C GLY A 28 1.07 1.52 -5.94
N VAL A 29 2.02 0.89 -6.65
CA VAL A 29 2.30 -0.55 -6.58
C VAL A 29 2.81 -0.98 -5.21
N LEU A 30 3.53 -0.13 -4.48
CA LEU A 30 4.13 -0.49 -3.19
C LEU A 30 3.06 -0.84 -2.13
N ALA A 31 1.91 -0.17 -2.19
CA ALA A 31 0.76 -0.50 -1.34
C ALA A 31 0.22 -1.91 -1.64
N ARG A 32 0.16 -2.31 -2.91
CA ARG A 32 -0.31 -3.65 -3.33
C ARG A 32 0.67 -4.75 -2.91
N VAL A 33 1.97 -4.48 -3.01
CA VAL A 33 3.01 -5.39 -2.51
C VAL A 33 2.89 -5.59 -1.00
N GLY A 34 2.62 -4.52 -0.25
CA GLY A 34 2.33 -4.61 1.18
C GLY A 34 1.20 -5.60 1.49
N VAL A 35 0.11 -5.55 0.72
CA VAL A 35 -1.02 -6.50 0.85
C VAL A 35 -0.58 -7.95 0.61
N LEU A 36 0.22 -8.20 -0.42
CA LEU A 36 0.77 -9.54 -0.71
C LEU A 36 1.68 -10.04 0.41
N MET A 37 2.37 -9.13 1.10
CA MET A 37 3.22 -9.45 2.25
C MET A 37 2.44 -9.60 3.56
N GLY A 38 1.09 -9.54 3.53
CA GLY A 38 0.24 -9.68 4.70
C GLY A 38 0.03 -8.38 5.50
N ALA A 39 0.46 -7.23 4.98
CA ALA A 39 0.07 -5.95 5.57
C ALA A 39 -1.43 -5.73 5.32
N ALA A 40 -2.20 -5.56 6.40
CA ALA A 40 -3.62 -5.22 6.29
C ALA A 40 -3.78 -3.88 5.56
N GLN A 41 -4.69 -3.81 4.57
CA GLN A 41 -5.11 -2.53 4.01
C GLN A 41 -5.74 -1.73 5.15
N GLY A 42 -5.08 -0.65 5.59
CA GLY A 42 -5.57 0.18 6.68
C GLY A 42 -7.00 0.63 6.42
N THR A 43 -7.93 0.10 7.20
CA THR A 43 -9.36 0.42 7.16
C THR A 43 -9.61 1.66 7.99
N ASP A 44 -9.33 2.85 7.44
CA ASP A 44 -9.75 4.11 8.06
C ASP A 44 -10.68 4.89 7.12
N GLY A 45 -11.95 4.47 7.11
CA GLY A 45 -13.11 5.37 7.24
C GLY A 45 -13.65 6.19 6.06
N ARG A 46 -14.65 5.64 5.34
CA ARG A 46 -15.92 6.35 5.02
C ARG A 46 -17.04 5.34 4.86
N GLY A 47 -18.06 5.46 5.70
CA GLY A 47 -19.09 4.44 5.91
C GLY A 47 -20.04 4.18 4.74
N SER A 48 -20.51 2.94 4.68
CA SER A 48 -21.88 2.63 4.28
C SER A 48 -22.40 1.61 5.28
N GLY A 49 -22.99 2.11 6.36
CA GLY A 49 -23.80 1.28 7.24
C GLY A 49 -25.06 0.81 6.50
N ARG A 50 -25.52 -0.39 6.88
CA ARG A 50 -26.87 -0.95 6.62
C ARG A 50 -27.08 -1.42 5.16
N SER A 51 -27.47 -2.65 4.88
CA SER A 51 -28.51 -3.40 5.54
C SER A 51 -28.33 -4.92 5.34
N THR A 52 -28.24 -5.67 6.44
CA THR A 52 -28.71 -7.06 6.46
C THR A 52 -30.23 -7.01 6.50
N ALA A 53 -30.88 -7.08 5.35
CA ALA A 53 -32.32 -7.35 5.27
C ALA A 53 -32.66 -7.98 3.91
N ALA A 54 -32.90 -9.30 3.94
CA ALA A 54 -34.00 -9.94 3.24
C ALA A 54 -34.11 -11.38 3.77
N ALA A 55 -34.77 -11.51 4.92
CA ALA A 55 -35.54 -12.71 5.21
C ALA A 55 -36.93 -12.46 4.62
N SER A 56 -37.36 -13.31 3.68
CA SER A 56 -38.75 -13.65 3.36
C SER A 56 -38.74 -14.91 2.51
#